data_AF-A0A1G2I5K3-F1
#
_entry.id   AF-A0A1G2I5K3-F1
#
_cell.length_a   1.000
_cell.length_b   1.000
_cell.length_c   1.000
_cell.angle_alpha   90.00
_cell.angle_beta   90.00
_cell.angle_gamma   90.00
#
_symmetry.space_group_name_H-M   'P 1'
#
loop_
_entity.id
_entity.type
_entity.pdbx_description
1 polymer ?
#
loop_
_entity_poly.entity_id
_entity_poly.type
_entity_poly.pdbx_seq_one_letter_code
_entity_poly.pdbx_strand_id
1 'polypeptide(L)'
;MLNMKTEPPERLSEELGYQRMMSWIAKYGEISLVFVFAPAITIAARIEFFHKLGFIPIACPVFRTTKKESPSILGGDDFGDYEPGETILINKTDDVMIDVAKRTIELMPDISHVCIASADADFTPIANLVEQIGKKLMIVISSLRASKKFLTLANRGENNKRMLHLFDPIRE
;
A
#
# COMPACT_ATOMS: atom_id res chain seq x y z
N MET A 1 -29.28 -14.93 -31.36
CA MET A 1 -28.02 -15.20 -30.63
C MET A 1 -27.87 -14.15 -29.55
N LEU A 2 -28.14 -14.53 -28.29
CA LEU A 2 -27.87 -13.67 -27.13
C LEU A 2 -26.36 -13.73 -26.86
N ASN A 3 -25.70 -12.59 -27.04
CA ASN A 3 -24.27 -12.45 -26.79
C ASN A 3 -24.06 -12.35 -25.27
N MET A 4 -24.00 -13.49 -24.59
CA MET A 4 -23.58 -13.56 -23.20
C MET A 4 -22.08 -13.28 -23.15
N LYS A 5 -21.72 -11.99 -23.04
CA LYS A 5 -20.47 -11.60 -22.38
C LYS A 5 -20.59 -12.10 -20.95
N THR A 6 -20.10 -13.31 -20.71
CA THR A 6 -19.93 -13.84 -19.37
C THR A 6 -18.98 -12.89 -18.65
N GLU A 7 -19.53 -12.06 -17.76
CA GLU A 7 -18.75 -11.36 -16.75
C GLU A 7 -17.82 -12.39 -16.07
N PRO A 8 -16.57 -12.02 -15.75
CA PRO A 8 -15.71 -12.94 -15.02
C PRO A 8 -16.47 -13.38 -13.76
N PRO A 9 -16.51 -14.69 -13.44
CA PRO A 9 -17.24 -15.18 -12.28
C PRO A 9 -16.83 -14.33 -11.08
N GLU A 10 -17.78 -13.80 -10.31
CA GLU A 10 -17.57 -12.87 -9.18
C GLU A 10 -16.40 -13.29 -8.25
N ARG A 11 -16.09 -14.59 -8.23
CA ARG A 11 -14.93 -15.26 -7.60
C ARG A 11 -13.54 -14.81 -8.07
N LEU A 12 -13.42 -14.01 -9.14
CA LEU A 12 -12.17 -13.44 -9.65
C LEU A 12 -12.17 -11.91 -9.65
N SER A 13 -13.20 -11.28 -9.07
CA SER A 13 -13.32 -9.83 -9.09
C SER A 13 -12.37 -9.22 -8.06
N GLU A 14 -11.36 -8.50 -8.54
CA GLU A 14 -10.49 -7.68 -7.70
C GLU A 14 -11.30 -6.71 -6.80
N GLU A 15 -12.46 -6.25 -7.30
CA GLU A 15 -13.42 -5.45 -6.55
C GLU A 15 -13.90 -6.16 -5.28
N LEU A 16 -14.25 -7.45 -5.38
CA LEU A 16 -14.69 -8.26 -4.25
C LEU A 16 -13.54 -8.43 -3.23
N GLY A 17 -12.30 -8.60 -3.70
CA GLY A 17 -11.12 -8.61 -2.86
C GLY A 17 -10.99 -7.32 -2.04
N TYR A 18 -11.14 -6.16 -2.68
CA TYR A 18 -11.12 -4.86 -1.99
C TYR A 18 -12.31 -4.70 -1.03
N GLN A 19 -13.52 -5.12 -1.41
CA GLN A 19 -14.68 -5.06 -0.51
C GLN A 19 -14.50 -5.93 0.73
N ARG A 20 -13.92 -7.13 0.59
CA ARG A 20 -13.59 -8.02 1.72
C ARG A 20 -12.53 -7.40 2.64
N MET A 21 -11.48 -6.80 2.06
CA MET A 21 -10.47 -6.08 2.81
C MET A 21 -11.09 -4.92 3.60
N MET A 22 -11.91 -4.09 2.95
CA MET A 22 -12.60 -2.96 3.58
C MET A 22 -13.55 -3.44 4.69
N SER A 23 -14.29 -4.53 4.46
CA SER A 23 -15.16 -5.14 5.46
C SER A 23 -14.38 -5.69 6.66
N TRP A 24 -13.14 -6.18 6.45
CA TRP A 24 -12.27 -6.58 7.54
C TRP A 24 -11.76 -5.38 8.34
N ILE A 25 -11.33 -4.31 7.68
CA ILE A 25 -10.90 -3.05 8.34
C ILE A 25 -12.05 -2.47 9.17
N ALA A 26 -13.26 -2.45 8.62
CA ALA A 26 -14.44 -1.89 9.27
C ALA A 26 -14.83 -2.58 10.60
N LYS A 27 -14.32 -3.78 10.87
CA LYS A 27 -14.49 -4.45 12.18
C LYS A 27 -13.79 -3.73 13.32
N TYR A 28 -12.85 -2.84 13.02
CA TYR A 28 -12.04 -2.11 14.01
C TYR A 28 -12.46 -0.63 14.14
N GLY A 29 -13.37 -0.14 13.30
CA GLY A 29 -13.86 1.23 13.33
C GLY A 29 -14.37 1.72 11.97
N GLU A 30 -14.83 2.97 11.93
CA GLU A 30 -15.19 3.63 10.68
C GLU A 30 -13.94 3.98 9.86
N ILE A 31 -14.03 3.80 8.54
CA ILE A 31 -12.92 4.10 7.63
C ILE A 31 -13.01 5.57 7.21
N SER A 32 -12.05 6.38 7.66
CA SER A 32 -12.03 7.81 7.35
C SER A 32 -11.51 8.12 5.94
N LEU A 33 -10.35 7.56 5.57
CA LEU A 33 -9.69 7.80 4.28
C LEU A 33 -9.00 6.52 3.82
N VAL A 34 -8.98 6.30 2.50
CA VAL A 34 -8.20 5.23 1.86
C VAL A 34 -7.44 5.81 0.69
N PHE A 35 -6.11 5.70 0.73
CA PHE A 35 -5.25 6.14 -0.36
C PHE A 35 -4.79 4.93 -1.18
N VAL A 36 -4.69 5.11 -2.50
CA VAL A 36 -4.04 4.15 -3.39
C VAL A 36 -2.87 4.82 -4.09
N PHE A 37 -1.69 4.23 -3.96
CA PHE A 37 -0.44 4.75 -4.50
C PHE A 37 -0.01 3.91 -5.70
N ALA A 38 0.15 4.52 -6.87
CA ALA A 38 0.61 3.83 -8.06
C ALA A 38 1.23 4.81 -9.07
N PRO A 39 2.00 4.33 -10.06
CA PRO A 39 2.46 5.17 -11.16
C PRO A 39 1.31 5.90 -11.86
N ALA A 40 1.55 7.11 -12.35
CA ALA A 40 0.53 7.96 -12.97
C ALA A 40 -0.27 7.25 -14.08
N ILE A 41 0.40 6.43 -14.90
CA ILE A 41 -0.26 5.64 -15.96
C ILE A 41 -1.24 4.60 -15.39
N THR A 42 -0.90 3.97 -14.27
CA THR A 42 -1.77 3.01 -13.58
C THR A 42 -2.97 3.71 -12.96
N ILE A 43 -2.75 4.86 -12.32
CA ILE A 43 -3.84 5.69 -11.79
C ILE A 43 -4.79 6.10 -12.92
N ALA A 44 -4.27 6.64 -14.03
CA ALA A 44 -5.09 7.05 -15.16
C ALA A 44 -5.89 5.89 -15.77
N ALA A 45 -5.28 4.72 -15.91
CA ALA A 45 -5.94 3.54 -16.46
C ALA A 45 -7.04 2.96 -15.55
N ARG A 46 -7.03 3.28 -14.25
CA ARG A 46 -7.90 2.66 -13.24
C ARG A 46 -8.67 3.67 -12.38
N ILE A 47 -8.72 4.93 -12.79
CA ILE A 47 -9.27 6.03 -11.97
C ILE A 47 -10.74 5.78 -11.58
N GLU A 48 -11.56 5.32 -12.52
CA GLU A 48 -12.98 5.03 -12.27
C GLU A 48 -13.16 3.89 -11.26
N PHE A 49 -12.30 2.87 -11.35
CA PHE A 49 -12.31 1.74 -10.42
C PHE A 49 -11.97 2.18 -8.99
N PHE A 50 -10.94 3.01 -8.83
CA PHE A 50 -10.54 3.53 -7.52
C PHE A 50 -11.60 4.46 -6.92
N HIS A 51 -12.18 5.35 -7.73
CA HIS A 51 -13.27 6.22 -7.26
C HIS A 51 -14.53 5.43 -6.88
N LYS A 52 -14.90 4.38 -7.63
CA LYS A 52 -16.02 3.51 -7.28
C LYS A 52 -15.85 2.86 -5.90
N LEU A 53 -14.62 2.54 -5.53
CA LEU A 53 -14.26 1.97 -4.22
C LEU A 53 -14.02 3.01 -3.12
N GLY A 54 -14.15 4.30 -3.43
CA GLY A 54 -13.93 5.39 -2.47
C GLY A 54 -12.46 5.67 -2.16
N PHE A 55 -11.54 5.22 -3.02
CA PHE A 55 -10.10 5.44 -2.82
C PHE A 55 -9.68 6.81 -3.36
N ILE A 56 -8.71 7.42 -2.69
CA ILE A 56 -8.03 8.64 -3.10
C ILE A 56 -6.76 8.24 -3.85
N PRO A 57 -6.71 8.39 -5.18
CA PRO A 57 -5.57 8.00 -5.98
C PRO A 57 -4.43 9.03 -5.85
N ILE A 58 -3.23 8.54 -5.56
CA ILE A 58 -1.99 9.31 -5.49
C ILE A 58 -1.04 8.78 -6.56
N ALA A 59 -0.71 9.65 -7.53
CA ALA A 59 0.23 9.32 -8.59
C ALA A 59 1.68 9.41 -8.09
N CYS A 60 2.41 8.31 -8.21
CA CYS A 60 3.82 8.20 -7.82
C CYS A 60 4.73 8.39 -9.04
N PRO A 61 5.81 9.19 -8.92
CA PRO A 61 6.74 9.37 -10.03
C PRO A 61 7.58 8.11 -10.25
N VAL A 62 7.75 7.77 -11.54
CA VAL A 62 8.63 6.70 -12.01
C VAL A 62 9.48 7.27 -13.13
N PHE A 63 10.80 7.23 -12.99
CA PHE A 63 11.73 7.77 -13.97
C PHE A 63 12.87 6.81 -14.26
N ARG A 64 13.45 6.96 -15.45
CA ARG A 64 14.61 6.19 -15.90
C ARG A 64 15.84 7.07 -15.79
N THR A 65 16.90 6.55 -15.17
CA THR A 65 18.21 7.22 -15.14
C THR A 65 19.29 6.28 -15.64
N THR A 66 20.33 6.82 -16.24
CA THR A 66 21.51 6.06 -16.69
C THR A 66 22.68 6.47 -15.81
N LYS A 67 23.38 5.50 -15.19
CA LYS A 67 24.42 5.73 -14.16
C LYS A 67 25.73 6.40 -14.66
N LYS A 68 25.68 7.30 -15.63
CA LYS A 68 26.81 8.15 -16.04
C LYS A 68 26.77 9.57 -15.46
N GLU A 69 25.61 10.02 -15.01
CA GLU A 69 25.43 11.36 -14.45
C GLU A 69 24.48 11.29 -13.25
N SER A 70 25.02 11.00 -12.07
CA SER A 70 24.36 11.40 -10.83
C SER A 70 25.36 12.19 -10.00
N PRO A 71 25.28 13.53 -9.98
CA PRO A 71 25.65 14.27 -8.78
C PRO A 71 24.76 13.76 -7.65
N SER A 72 25.29 13.75 -6.44
CA SER A 72 24.74 13.30 -5.16
C SER A 72 23.43 13.98 -4.69
N ILE A 73 22.45 14.16 -5.58
CA ILE A 73 21.20 14.90 -5.32
C ILE A 73 20.09 13.97 -4.79
N LEU A 74 20.21 12.66 -4.95
CA LEU A 74 19.25 11.68 -4.45
C LEU A 74 19.91 10.86 -3.34
N GLY A 75 19.90 11.40 -2.12
CA GLY A 75 20.37 10.68 -0.93
C GLY A 75 19.67 9.34 -0.79
N GLY A 76 20.46 8.27 -0.84
CA GLY A 76 20.01 6.89 -0.76
C GLY A 76 21.11 5.96 -1.24
N ASP A 77 21.90 5.42 -0.31
CA ASP A 77 23.00 4.48 -0.54
C ASP A 77 22.48 3.06 -0.87
N ASP A 78 21.51 2.94 -1.78
CA ASP A 78 20.86 1.65 -2.12
C ASP A 78 20.95 1.31 -3.62
N PHE A 79 22.05 1.71 -4.24
CA PHE A 79 22.42 1.20 -5.55
C PHE A 79 23.30 -0.05 -5.34
N GLY A 80 22.67 -1.22 -5.37
CA GLY A 80 23.40 -2.51 -5.47
C GLY A 80 24.36 -2.55 -6.68
N ASP A 81 25.03 -3.69 -6.84
CA ASP A 81 26.06 -3.96 -7.85
C ASP A 81 25.55 -3.88 -9.31
N TYR A 82 25.28 -2.67 -9.79
CA TYR A 82 24.84 -2.38 -11.16
C TYR A 82 25.98 -1.81 -12.00
N GLU A 83 26.12 -2.33 -13.22
CA GLU A 83 27.18 -2.00 -14.17
C GLU A 83 27.01 -0.57 -14.75
N PRO A 84 28.12 0.16 -15.00
CA PRO A 84 28.06 1.49 -15.60
C PRO A 84 27.35 1.50 -16.97
N GLY A 85 26.32 2.33 -17.12
CA GLY A 85 25.54 2.45 -18.36
C GLY A 85 24.20 1.73 -18.35
N GLU A 86 23.88 1.01 -17.27
CA GLU A 86 22.55 0.42 -17.06
C GLU A 86 21.50 1.51 -16.84
N THR A 87 20.34 1.34 -17.48
CA THR A 87 19.15 2.18 -17.24
C THR A 87 18.42 1.64 -16.02
N ILE A 88 18.41 2.40 -14.94
CA ILE A 88 17.74 2.05 -13.70
C ILE A 88 16.37 2.71 -13.68
N LEU A 89 15.34 1.93 -13.32
CA LEU A 89 14.00 2.44 -13.07
C LEU A 89 13.90 2.82 -11.59
N ILE A 90 13.75 4.12 -11.31
CA ILE A 90 13.53 4.61 -9.95
C ILE A 90 12.03 4.75 -9.73
N ASN A 91 11.50 3.99 -8.78
CA ASN A 91 10.12 4.07 -8.33
C ASN A 91 10.06 4.75 -6.96
N LYS A 92 9.33 5.86 -6.86
CA LYS A 92 9.20 6.66 -5.64
C LYS A 92 7.93 6.38 -4.84
N THR A 93 7.29 5.24 -5.08
CA THR A 93 6.03 4.89 -4.39
C THR A 93 6.20 4.85 -2.87
N ASP A 94 7.28 4.25 -2.37
CA ASP A 94 7.50 4.08 -0.94
C ASP A 94 7.75 5.43 -0.25
N ASP A 95 8.62 6.26 -0.83
CA ASP A 95 8.90 7.64 -0.38
C ASP A 95 7.61 8.47 -0.29
N VAL A 96 6.80 8.45 -1.35
CA VAL A 96 5.53 9.19 -1.43
C VAL A 96 4.54 8.69 -0.37
N MET A 97 4.44 7.38 -0.20
CA MET A 97 3.55 6.79 0.80
C MET A 97 3.96 7.15 2.23
N ILE A 98 5.26 7.14 2.53
CA ILE A 98 5.79 7.54 3.84
C ILE A 98 5.50 9.02 4.11
N ASP A 99 5.74 9.90 3.13
CA ASP A 99 5.50 11.33 3.27
C ASP A 99 4.01 11.67 3.45
N VAL A 100 3.13 11.02 2.67
CA VAL A 100 1.69 11.19 2.83
C VAL A 100 1.22 10.66 4.18
N ALA A 101 1.73 9.51 4.64
CA ALA A 101 1.39 8.96 5.94
C ALA A 101 1.78 9.93 7.08
N LYS A 102 3.02 10.45 7.08
CA LYS A 102 3.49 11.43 8.07
C LYS A 102 2.56 12.63 8.20
N ARG A 103 2.24 13.27 7.06
CA ARG A 103 1.38 14.46 7.04
C ARG A 103 -0.05 14.15 7.45
N THR A 104 -0.62 13.06 6.94
CA THR A 104 -2.04 12.75 7.14
C THR A 104 -2.32 12.30 8.57
N ILE A 105 -1.47 11.43 9.11
CA ILE A 105 -1.63 10.89 10.46
C ILE A 105 -1.58 12.00 11.52
N GLU A 106 -0.65 12.96 11.38
CA GLU A 106 -0.53 14.09 12.30
C GLU A 106 -1.75 15.03 12.25
N LEU A 107 -2.38 15.16 11.07
CA LEU A 107 -3.57 16.01 10.87
C LEU A 107 -4.88 15.34 11.30
N MET A 108 -4.84 14.06 11.68
CA MET A 108 -6.02 13.28 12.04
C MET A 108 -5.93 12.77 13.48
N PRO A 109 -6.10 13.63 14.49
CA PRO A 109 -5.96 13.23 15.89
C PRO A 109 -6.97 12.17 16.32
N ASP A 110 -8.13 12.09 15.65
CA ASP A 110 -9.24 11.21 16.03
C ASP A 110 -9.13 9.78 15.46
N ILE A 111 -8.20 9.53 14.52
CA ILE A 111 -8.01 8.15 14.04
C ILE A 111 -7.43 7.32 15.18
N SER A 112 -7.86 6.07 15.29
CA SER A 112 -7.35 5.12 16.28
C SER A 112 -6.43 4.06 15.65
N HIS A 113 -6.60 3.82 14.35
CA HIS A 113 -5.89 2.79 13.61
C HIS A 113 -5.34 3.36 12.30
N VAL A 114 -4.19 2.84 11.88
CA VAL A 114 -3.59 3.07 10.57
C VAL A 114 -3.40 1.71 9.91
N CYS A 115 -3.91 1.56 8.69
CA CYS A 115 -3.82 0.32 7.94
C CYS A 115 -2.85 0.49 6.75
N ILE A 116 -1.84 -0.36 6.66
CA ILE A 116 -0.86 -0.38 5.57
C ILE A 116 -1.09 -1.64 4.73
N ALA A 117 -1.39 -1.47 3.45
CA ALA A 117 -1.46 -2.58 2.50
C ALA A 117 -0.10 -2.84 1.83
N SER A 118 0.85 -3.29 2.62
CA SER A 118 2.19 -3.67 2.16
C SER A 118 2.84 -4.67 3.09
N ALA A 119 3.76 -5.44 2.54
CA ALA A 119 4.58 -6.41 3.25
C ALA A 119 6.06 -5.99 3.36
N ASP A 120 6.40 -4.81 2.83
CA ASP A 120 7.77 -4.32 2.74
C ASP A 120 8.28 -3.77 4.08
N ALA A 121 9.55 -4.06 4.39
CA ALA A 121 10.20 -3.56 5.59
C ALA A 121 10.49 -2.05 5.51
N ASP A 122 10.55 -1.49 4.30
CA ASP A 122 10.83 -0.06 4.09
C ASP A 122 9.73 0.85 4.65
N PHE A 123 8.55 0.30 4.97
CA PHE A 123 7.47 1.00 5.65
C PHE A 123 7.59 1.03 7.18
N THR A 124 8.70 0.53 7.75
CA THR A 124 8.99 0.64 9.20
C THR A 124 8.87 2.08 9.74
N PRO A 125 9.28 3.15 9.02
CA PRO A 125 9.07 4.52 9.47
C PRO A 125 7.60 4.87 9.75
N ILE A 126 6.64 4.32 9.00
CA ILE A 126 5.21 4.53 9.26
C ILE A 126 4.80 3.80 10.53
N ALA A 127 5.27 2.56 10.74
CA ALA A 127 5.00 1.81 11.96
C ALA A 127 5.50 2.53 13.22
N ASN A 128 6.74 3.04 13.18
CA ASN A 128 7.33 3.81 14.27
C ASN A 128 6.54 5.08 14.57
N LEU A 129 6.11 5.81 13.53
CA LEU A 129 5.26 6.99 13.68
C LEU A 129 3.95 6.62 14.40
N VAL A 130 3.25 5.60 13.90
CA VAL A 130 1.97 5.11 14.46
C VAL A 130 2.11 4.75 15.93
N GLU A 131 3.19 4.06 16.32
CA GLU A 131 3.48 3.73 17.71
C GLU A 131 3.76 4.98 18.55
N GLN A 132 4.58 5.91 18.05
CA GLN A 132 4.95 7.14 18.76
C GLN A 132 3.73 7.99 19.13
N ILE A 133 2.72 8.05 18.26
CA ILE A 133 1.49 8.80 18.50
C ILE A 133 0.39 7.97 19.18
N GLY A 134 0.71 6.77 19.66
CA GLY A 134 -0.20 5.90 20.43
C GLY A 134 -1.36 5.32 19.63
N LYS A 135 -1.21 5.17 18.31
CA LYS A 135 -2.21 4.57 17.42
C LYS A 135 -1.89 3.09 17.16
N LYS A 136 -2.85 2.38 16.57
CA LYS A 136 -2.71 0.95 16.27
C LYS A 136 -2.42 0.73 14.78
N LEU A 137 -1.40 -0.06 14.50
CA LEU A 137 -1.03 -0.50 13.17
C LEU A 137 -1.74 -1.80 12.79
N MET A 138 -2.37 -1.78 11.63
CA MET A 138 -2.93 -2.92 10.91
C MET A 138 -2.15 -3.12 9.61
N ILE A 139 -1.95 -4.37 9.18
CA ILE A 139 -1.20 -4.67 7.95
C ILE A 139 -2.01 -5.62 7.07
N VAL A 140 -2.18 -5.23 5.80
CA VAL A 140 -2.73 -6.08 4.74
C VAL A 140 -1.57 -6.55 3.86
N ILE A 141 -1.48 -7.85 3.63
CA ILE A 141 -0.43 -8.47 2.80
C ILE A 141 -1.06 -9.12 1.57
N SER A 142 -0.39 -9.07 0.42
CA SER A 142 -0.82 -9.78 -0.79
C SER A 142 -0.26 -11.21 -0.88
N SER A 143 0.69 -11.56 -0.01
CA SER A 143 1.37 -12.86 0.00
C SER A 143 1.98 -13.16 1.35
N LEU A 144 2.05 -14.45 1.70
CA LEU A 144 2.73 -14.96 2.90
C LEU A 144 4.26 -14.84 2.84
N ARG A 145 4.83 -14.42 1.70
CA ARG A 145 6.28 -14.15 1.55
C ARG A 145 6.74 -12.81 2.14
N ALA A 146 5.87 -12.16 2.90
CA ALA A 146 6.12 -10.87 3.53
C ALA A 146 7.29 -10.85 4.52
N SER A 147 7.86 -9.67 4.75
CA SER A 147 8.91 -9.47 5.76
C SER A 147 8.39 -9.80 7.15
N LYS A 148 8.84 -10.93 7.73
CA LYS A 148 8.41 -11.38 9.07
C LYS A 148 8.64 -10.31 10.14
N LYS A 149 9.74 -9.54 10.04
CA LYS A 149 10.06 -8.46 10.98
C LYS A 149 9.02 -7.35 10.92
N PHE A 150 8.67 -6.89 9.72
CA PHE A 150 7.64 -5.86 9.55
C PHE A 150 6.27 -6.33 10.07
N LEU A 151 5.88 -7.57 9.76
CA LEU A 151 4.61 -8.12 10.25
C LEU A 151 4.52 -8.22 11.78
N THR A 152 5.66 -8.29 12.47
CA THR A 152 5.66 -8.26 13.94
C THR A 152 5.39 -6.89 14.55
N LEU A 153 5.34 -5.83 13.73
CA LEU A 153 4.96 -4.49 14.16
C LEU A 153 3.43 -4.30 14.17
N ALA A 154 2.66 -5.12 13.46
CA ALA A 154 1.20 -5.07 13.53
C ALA A 154 0.72 -5.32 14.97
N ASN A 155 -0.12 -4.42 15.47
CA ASN A 155 -0.70 -4.54 16.80
C ASN A 155 -1.64 -5.75 16.88
N ARG A 156 -1.97 -6.15 18.11
CA ARG A 156 -2.92 -7.23 18.36
C ARG A 156 -4.33 -6.67 18.53
N GLY A 157 -5.32 -7.37 17.97
CA GLY A 157 -6.73 -7.12 18.20
C GLY A 157 -7.22 -7.74 19.52
N GLU A 158 -8.51 -7.64 19.78
CA GLU A 158 -9.16 -8.13 21.02
C GLU A 158 -9.03 -9.66 21.20
N ASN A 159 -8.97 -10.40 20.10
CA ASN A 159 -8.73 -11.84 20.09
C ASN A 159 -7.26 -12.23 20.35
N ASN A 160 -6.42 -11.25 20.74
CA ASN A 160 -4.98 -11.38 20.95
C ASN A 160 -4.20 -11.84 19.71
N LYS A 161 -4.81 -11.84 18.51
CA LYS A 161 -4.10 -12.11 17.24
C LYS A 161 -3.62 -10.80 16.63
N ARG A 162 -2.51 -10.85 15.88
CA ARG A 162 -2.03 -9.68 15.13
C ARG A 162 -3.08 -9.27 14.10
N MET A 163 -3.26 -7.97 13.91
CA MET A 163 -4.17 -7.39 12.92
C MET A 163 -3.55 -7.47 11.53
N LEU A 164 -3.45 -8.71 11.03
CA LEU A 164 -2.93 -9.05 9.72
C LEU A 164 -4.07 -9.59 8.86
N HIS A 165 -4.17 -9.11 7.63
CA HIS A 165 -5.11 -9.61 6.64
C HIS A 165 -4.38 -10.03 5.37
N LEU A 166 -4.65 -11.23 4.88
CA LEU A 166 -4.21 -11.65 3.55
C LEU A 166 -5.24 -11.13 2.55
N PHE A 167 -4.83 -10.19 1.70
CA PHE A 167 -5.59 -9.81 0.52
C PHE A 167 -5.60 -10.99 -0.45
N ASP A 168 -6.71 -11.70 -0.49
CA ASP A 168 -6.94 -12.78 -1.42
C ASP A 168 -8.15 -12.43 -2.30
N PRO A 169 -7.93 -11.94 -3.54
CA PRO A 169 -9.03 -11.63 -4.44
C PRO A 169 -9.72 -12.90 -4.99
N ILE A 170 -9.21 -14.11 -4.69
CA ILE A 170 -9.59 -15.36 -5.36
C ILE A 170 -10.06 -16.48 -4.41
N ARG A 171 -9.63 -16.54 -3.13
CA ARG A 171 -9.99 -17.66 -2.22
C ARG A 171 -10.88 -17.28 -1.03
N GLU A 172 -11.63 -18.29 -0.59
CA GLU A 172 -12.25 -18.44 0.73
C GLU A 172 -11.31 -19.25 1.64
#